data_AF-A0A1F8F5E8-F1
#
_entry.id   AF-A0A1F8F5E8-F1
#
_cell.length_a   1.000
_cell.length_b   1.000
_cell.length_c   1.000
_cell.angle_alpha   90.00
_cell.angle_beta   90.00
_cell.angle_gamma   90.00
#
_symmetry.space_group_name_H-M   'P 1'
#
loop_
_entity.id
_entity.type
_entity.pdbx_description
1 polymer ?
#
loop_
_entity_poly.entity_id
_entity_poly.type
_entity_poly.pdbx_seq_one_letter_code
_entity_poly.pdbx_strand_id
1 'polypeptide(L)'
;MACEKAGVARTNIYRWVKNSKKFAKEIDLALTEGRIFISDIAESQIFSLIKDKKFDAIRFWLTHNEPRYRNTLEIKGHLTQASEPLTPEQTKLLREALKLALPQQNAQNNNQPKLAQDGTGTDGEEPEFPD
;
A
#
# COMPACT_ATOMS: atom_id res chain seq x y z
N MET A 1 -24.21 21.60 17.67
CA MET A 1 -25.45 21.03 17.11
C MET A 1 -25.80 19.62 17.60
N ALA A 2 -25.06 18.54 17.35
CA ALA A 2 -25.53 17.20 17.79
C ALA A 2 -25.71 17.07 19.32
N CYS A 3 -24.71 17.49 20.11
CA CYS A 3 -24.77 17.47 21.58
C CYS A 3 -25.85 18.43 22.14
N GLU A 4 -26.07 19.55 21.45
CA GLU A 4 -27.04 20.58 21.80
C GLU A 4 -28.48 20.11 21.54
N LYS A 5 -28.73 19.45 20.40
CA LYS A 5 -30.01 18.78 20.09
C LYS A 5 -30.33 17.64 21.06
N ALA A 6 -29.30 16.96 21.57
CA ALA A 6 -29.44 15.92 22.58
C ALA A 6 -29.56 16.46 24.02
N GLY A 7 -29.40 17.78 24.23
CA GLY A 7 -29.43 18.38 25.58
C GLY A 7 -28.24 17.98 26.47
N VAL A 8 -27.13 17.52 25.88
CA VAL A 8 -25.96 17.03 26.62
C VAL A 8 -24.76 17.95 26.41
N ALA A 9 -24.11 18.36 27.50
CA ALA A 9 -22.85 19.08 27.44
C ALA A 9 -21.76 18.23 26.77
N ARG A 10 -21.02 18.82 25.82
CA ARG A 10 -19.96 18.14 25.07
C ARG A 10 -18.89 17.51 25.98
N THR A 11 -18.62 18.14 27.12
CA THR A 11 -17.69 17.66 28.16
C THR A 11 -18.10 16.30 28.74
N ASN A 12 -19.39 16.05 28.92
CA ASN A 12 -19.90 14.79 29.46
C ASN A 12 -19.72 13.65 28.46
N ILE A 13 -19.94 13.90 27.17
CA ILE A 13 -19.72 12.91 26.11
C ILE A 13 -18.27 12.46 26.08
N TYR A 14 -17.31 13.39 26.14
CA TYR A 14 -15.89 13.04 26.18
C TYR A 14 -15.50 12.22 27.41
N ARG A 15 -16.12 12.49 28.57
CA ARG A 15 -15.92 11.67 29.77
C ARG A 15 -16.49 10.26 29.59
N TRP A 16 -17.67 10.13 28.99
CA TRP A 16 -18.29 8.82 28.75
C TRP A 16 -17.52 7.97 27.75
N VAL A 17 -16.98 8.59 26.69
CA VAL A 17 -16.09 7.90 25.72
C VAL A 17 -14.84 7.37 26.42
N LYS A 18 -14.25 8.14 27.34
CA LYS A 18 -13.07 7.69 28.10
C LYS A 18 -13.39 6.57 29.09
N ASN A 19 -14.54 6.62 29.73
CA ASN A 19 -14.90 5.72 30.82
C ASN A 19 -15.59 4.43 30.36
N SER A 20 -16.17 4.39 29.15
CA SER A 20 -16.89 3.23 28.61
C SER A 20 -16.45 2.89 27.19
N LYS A 21 -15.83 1.70 27.05
CA LYS A 21 -15.43 1.17 25.74
C LYS A 21 -16.61 0.88 24.81
N LYS A 22 -17.78 0.51 25.35
CA LYS A 22 -18.99 0.25 24.54
C LYS A 22 -19.49 1.54 23.90
N PHE A 23 -19.62 2.59 24.72
CA PHE A 23 -20.07 3.89 24.27
C PHE A 23 -19.10 4.53 23.26
N ALA A 24 -17.79 4.37 23.48
CA ALA A 24 -16.78 4.83 22.52
C ALA A 24 -16.96 4.21 21.13
N LYS A 25 -17.23 2.90 21.05
CA LYS A 25 -17.48 2.19 19.78
C LYS A 25 -18.76 2.67 19.10
N GLU A 26 -19.83 2.85 19.86
CA GLU A 26 -21.12 3.34 19.32
C GLU A 26 -20.98 4.75 18.74
N ILE A 27 -20.24 5.64 19.41
CA ILE A 27 -19.96 6.98 18.88
C ILE A 27 -19.10 6.91 17.62
N ASP A 28 -18.06 6.09 17.60
CA ASP A 28 -17.20 5.95 16.42
C ASP A 28 -17.97 5.41 15.21
N LEU A 29 -18.85 4.44 15.44
CA LEU A 29 -19.78 3.93 14.43
C LEU A 29 -20.71 5.04 13.92
N ALA A 30 -21.38 5.76 14.83
CA ALA A 30 -22.29 6.85 14.45
C ALA A 30 -21.57 7.99 13.68
N LEU A 31 -20.32 8.28 14.02
CA LEU A 31 -19.49 9.24 13.28
C LEU A 31 -19.12 8.73 11.89
N THR A 32 -18.83 7.44 11.77
CA THR A 32 -18.51 6.80 10.49
C THR A 32 -19.73 6.78 9.57
N GLU A 33 -20.88 6.35 10.08
CA GLU A 33 -22.16 6.37 9.36
C GLU A 33 -22.53 7.80 8.94
N GLY A 34 -22.38 8.78 9.84
CA GLY A 34 -22.62 10.18 9.52
C GLY A 34 -21.70 10.72 8.42
N ARG A 35 -20.44 10.27 8.38
CA ARG A 35 -19.49 10.62 7.31
C ARG A 35 -19.93 10.04 5.97
N ILE A 36 -20.29 8.75 5.95
CA ILE A 36 -20.77 8.08 4.73
C ILE A 36 -22.01 8.79 4.18
N PHE A 37 -22.99 9.08 5.05
CA PHE A 37 -24.20 9.79 4.66
C PHE A 37 -23.92 11.17 4.05
N ILE A 38 -23.01 11.95 4.63
CA ILE A 38 -22.62 13.26 4.08
C ILE A 38 -21.90 13.09 2.74
N SER A 39 -21.07 12.06 2.60
CA SER A 39 -20.43 11.74 1.31
C SER A 39 -21.46 11.43 0.23
N ASP A 40 -22.45 10.58 0.50
CA ASP A 40 -23.51 10.23 -0.45
C ASP A 40 -24.31 11.46 -0.90
N ILE A 41 -24.62 12.36 0.06
CA ILE A 41 -25.25 13.65 -0.26
C ILE A 41 -24.32 14.49 -1.14
N ALA A 42 -23.04 14.60 -0.80
CA ALA A 42 -22.10 15.39 -1.59
C ALA A 42 -21.98 14.86 -3.02
N GLU A 43 -21.96 13.54 -3.21
CA GLU A 43 -21.98 12.90 -4.54
C GLU A 43 -23.25 13.27 -5.31
N SER A 44 -24.42 13.18 -4.68
CA SER A 44 -25.69 13.59 -5.30
C SER A 44 -25.69 15.07 -5.73
N GLN A 45 -25.05 15.94 -4.94
CA GLN A 45 -24.93 17.37 -5.26
C GLN A 45 -23.96 17.60 -6.42
N ILE A 46 -22.85 16.87 -6.49
CA ILE A 46 -21.92 16.94 -7.62
C ILE A 46 -22.65 16.59 -8.92
N PHE A 47 -23.44 15.52 -8.95
CA PHE A 47 -24.23 15.17 -10.14
C PHE A 47 -25.24 16.26 -10.52
N SER A 48 -25.85 16.90 -9.53
CA SER A 48 -26.75 18.05 -9.76
C SER A 48 -26.00 19.24 -10.40
N LEU A 49 -24.80 19.56 -9.90
CA LEU A 49 -23.96 20.62 -10.47
C LEU A 49 -23.44 20.30 -11.88
N ILE A 50 -23.19 19.02 -12.17
CA ILE A 50 -22.84 18.55 -13.52
C ILE A 50 -24.02 18.77 -14.47
N LYS A 51 -25.24 18.46 -14.03
CA LYS A 51 -26.47 18.73 -14.81
C LYS A 51 -26.65 20.22 -15.09
N ASP A 52 -26.31 21.07 -14.12
CA ASP A 52 -26.31 22.53 -14.26
C ASP A 52 -25.11 23.06 -15.08
N LYS A 53 -24.31 22.18 -15.69
CA LYS A 53 -23.17 22.48 -16.56
C LYS A 53 -22.07 23.29 -15.89
N LYS A 54 -21.88 23.15 -14.57
CA LYS A 54 -20.75 23.79 -13.88
C LYS A 54 -19.44 23.08 -14.23
N PHE A 55 -18.54 23.80 -14.87
CA PHE A 55 -17.25 23.27 -15.32
C PHE A 55 -16.42 22.68 -14.18
N ASP A 56 -16.39 23.33 -13.01
CA ASP A 56 -15.61 22.87 -11.86
C ASP A 56 -16.04 21.49 -11.36
N ALA A 57 -17.36 21.24 -11.34
CA ALA A 57 -17.92 19.95 -10.93
C ALA A 57 -17.60 18.85 -11.96
N ILE A 58 -17.71 19.17 -13.26
CA ILE A 58 -17.37 18.26 -14.35
C ILE A 58 -15.88 17.89 -14.30
N ARG A 59 -15.00 18.88 -14.14
CA ARG A 59 -13.56 18.68 -13.99
C ARG A 59 -13.24 17.83 -12.76
N PHE A 60 -13.83 18.16 -11.62
CA PHE A 60 -13.63 17.41 -10.38
C PHE A 60 -14.02 15.93 -10.56
N TRP A 61 -15.18 15.68 -11.16
CA TRP A 61 -15.66 14.31 -11.41
C TRP A 61 -14.74 13.53 -12.35
N LEU A 62 -14.38 14.12 -13.50
CA LEU A 62 -13.51 13.47 -14.49
C LEU A 62 -12.15 13.12 -13.88
N THR A 63 -11.54 14.04 -13.12
CA THR A 63 -10.21 13.83 -12.53
C THR A 63 -10.17 12.71 -11.47
N HIS A 64 -11.28 12.44 -10.77
CA HIS A 64 -11.34 11.43 -9.71
C HIS A 64 -11.84 10.06 -10.20
N ASN A 65 -12.86 10.04 -11.07
CA ASN A 65 -13.52 8.81 -11.49
C ASN A 65 -12.88 8.17 -12.74
N GLU A 66 -12.36 8.98 -13.66
CA GLU A 66 -11.76 8.49 -14.89
C GLU A 66 -10.23 8.49 -14.81
N PRO A 67 -9.56 7.32 -14.91
CA PRO A 67 -8.10 7.25 -14.84
C PRO A 67 -7.42 8.04 -15.97
N ARG A 68 -8.10 8.25 -17.10
CA ARG A 68 -7.61 9.04 -18.24
C ARG A 68 -7.40 10.52 -17.92
N TYR A 69 -8.15 11.06 -16.97
CA TYR A 69 -8.08 12.47 -16.58
C TYR A 69 -7.46 12.65 -15.19
N ARG A 70 -6.95 11.58 -14.58
CA ARG A 70 -6.25 11.66 -13.30
C ARG A 70 -4.99 12.50 -13.49
N ASN A 71 -4.69 13.35 -12.50
CA ASN A 71 -3.42 14.07 -12.47
C ASN A 71 -2.28 13.04 -12.31
N THR A 72 -1.64 12.68 -13.42
CA THR A 72 -0.40 11.91 -13.39
C THR A 72 0.71 12.82 -12.88
N LEU A 73 1.15 12.59 -11.65
CA LEU A 73 2.40 13.17 -11.17
C LEU A 73 3.54 12.35 -11.78
N GLU A 74 4.17 12.86 -12.84
CA GLU A 74 5.45 12.31 -13.31
C GLU A 74 6.51 12.54 -12.23
N ILE A 75 6.79 11.53 -11.42
CA ILE A 75 7.90 11.58 -10.46
C ILE A 75 9.19 11.42 -11.26
N LYS A 76 9.76 12.54 -11.71
CA LYS A 76 11.13 12.60 -12.23
C LYS A 76 12.12 12.59 -11.04
N GLY A 77 12.12 11.48 -10.31
CA GLY A 77 13.09 11.21 -9.26
C GLY A 77 14.00 10.08 -9.71
N HIS A 78 15.29 10.33 -9.84
CA HIS A 78 16.25 9.24 -9.71
C HIS A 78 16.08 8.70 -8.29
N LEU A 79 15.42 7.56 -8.15
CA LEU A 79 15.48 6.81 -6.90
C LEU A 79 16.91 6.29 -6.80
N THR A 80 17.80 7.12 -6.26
CA THR A 80 19.05 6.62 -5.71
C THR A 80 18.62 5.70 -4.58
N GLN A 81 18.41 4.42 -4.89
CA GLN A 81 18.63 3.38 -3.91
C GLN A 81 20.10 3.52 -3.55
N ALA A 82 20.39 4.42 -2.62
CA ALA A 82 21.61 4.36 -1.87
C ALA A 82 21.55 2.97 -1.24
N SER A 83 22.25 2.03 -1.87
CA SER A 83 22.69 0.79 -1.25
C SER A 83 23.60 1.25 -0.11
N GLU A 84 22.98 1.69 0.97
CA GLU A 84 23.66 2.05 2.18
C GLU A 84 24.22 0.73 2.71
N PRO A 85 25.55 0.57 2.75
CA PRO A 85 26.14 -0.68 3.19
C PRO A 85 25.65 -0.95 4.61
N LEU A 86 25.11 -2.14 4.86
CA LEU A 86 24.51 -2.50 6.15
C LEU A 86 25.41 -2.07 7.30
N THR A 87 24.84 -1.28 8.23
CA THR A 87 25.50 -0.95 9.50
C THR A 87 26.00 -2.23 10.18
N PRO A 88 27.18 -2.22 10.84
CA PRO A 88 27.78 -3.43 11.42
C PRO A 88 26.87 -4.14 12.42
N GLU A 89 25.95 -3.42 13.08
CA GLU A 89 24.95 -4.00 13.98
C GLU A 89 23.86 -4.79 13.25
N GLN A 90 23.37 -4.27 12.12
CA GLN A 90 22.37 -4.97 11.29
C GLN A 90 22.94 -6.26 10.71
N THR A 91 24.20 -6.26 10.30
CA THR A 91 24.89 -7.45 9.80
C THR A 91 25.06 -8.53 10.88
N LYS A 92 25.31 -8.13 12.14
CA LYS A 92 25.36 -9.06 13.28
C LYS A 92 24.00 -9.70 13.53
N LEU A 93 22.94 -8.90 13.58
CA LEU A 93 21.57 -9.38 13.79
C LEU A 93 21.13 -10.32 12.66
N LEU A 94 21.42 -9.96 11.41
CA LEU A 94 21.13 -10.80 10.24
C LEU A 94 21.87 -12.14 10.32
N ARG A 95 23.14 -12.15 10.74
CA ARG A 95 23.95 -13.37 10.88
C ARG A 95 23.39 -14.29 11.97
N GLU A 96 22.95 -13.74 13.10
CA GLU A 96 22.33 -14.54 14.17
C GLU A 96 21.00 -15.15 13.73
N ALA A 97 20.14 -14.35 13.09
CA ALA A 97 18.88 -14.83 12.54
C ALA A 97 19.09 -15.92 11.48
N LEU A 98 20.08 -15.74 10.59
CA LEU A 98 20.40 -16.71 9.54
C LEU A 98 20.95 -18.01 10.14
N LYS A 99 21.80 -17.93 11.17
CA LYS A 99 22.35 -19.09 11.88
C LYS A 99 21.27 -19.90 12.61
N LEU A 100 20.24 -19.23 13.12
CA LEU A 100 19.11 -19.88 13.78
C LEU A 100 18.14 -20.53 12.78
N ALA A 101 17.95 -19.89 11.61
CA ALA A 101 17.04 -20.36 10.57
C ALA A 101 17.60 -21.48 9.70
N LEU A 102 18.93 -21.57 9.55
CA LEU A 102 19.56 -22.62 8.75
C LEU A 102 19.70 -23.92 9.56
N PRO A 103 19.13 -25.05 9.10
CA PRO A 103 19.37 -26.34 9.73
C PRO A 103 20.84 -26.75 9.58
N GLN A 104 21.46 -27.24 10.66
CA GLN A 104 22.84 -27.74 10.62
C GLN A 104 22.92 -29.00 9.74
N GLN A 105 23.24 -28.82 8.46
CA GLN A 105 23.64 -29.93 7.61
C GLN A 105 25.05 -30.37 8.03
N ASN A 106 25.11 -31.54 8.63
CA ASN A 106 26.34 -32.22 9.06
C ASN A 106 27.31 -32.35 7.87
N ALA A 107 28.52 -31.85 8.06
CA ALA A 107 29.64 -32.03 7.16
C ALA A 107 30.15 -33.47 7.23
N GLN A 108 29.71 -34.33 6.30
CA GLN A 108 30.47 -35.50 5.85
C GLN A 108 30.15 -35.78 4.39
N ASN A 109 31.05 -35.42 3.47
CA ASN A 109 31.94 -36.38 2.81
C ASN A 109 32.66 -35.68 1.64
N ASN A 110 33.97 -35.91 1.60
CA ASN A 110 34.85 -35.65 0.48
C ASN A 110 34.23 -36.11 -0.85
N ASN A 111 34.37 -35.28 -1.88
CA ASN A 111 35.07 -35.66 -3.10
C ASN A 111 35.18 -34.43 -4.00
N GLN A 112 36.42 -34.09 -4.35
CA GLN A 112 36.73 -33.13 -5.41
C GLN A 112 36.05 -33.58 -6.72
N PRO A 113 35.31 -32.71 -7.41
CA PRO A 113 35.10 -32.88 -8.83
C PRO A 113 36.35 -32.38 -9.57
N LYS A 114 37.00 -33.32 -10.25
CA LYS A 114 38.14 -33.12 -11.14
C LYS A 114 37.75 -32.15 -12.27
N LEU A 115 38.68 -31.26 -12.64
CA LEU A 115 38.64 -30.56 -13.93
C LEU A 115 38.68 -31.62 -15.03
N ALA A 116 37.55 -31.82 -15.72
CA ALA A 116 37.52 -32.45 -17.03
C ALA A 116 37.38 -31.32 -18.05
N GLN A 117 38.47 -31.10 -18.78
CA GLN A 117 38.47 -30.41 -20.05
C GLN A 117 37.74 -31.26 -21.11
N ASP A 118 37.35 -30.58 -22.18
CA ASP A 118 37.00 -31.10 -23.50
C ASP A 118 35.54 -31.51 -23.75
N GLY A 119 34.85 -30.61 -24.45
CA GLY A 119 33.69 -30.86 -25.28
C GLY A 119 33.79 -30.00 -26.53
N THR A 120 34.62 -30.44 -27.48
CA THR A 120 34.72 -29.92 -28.84
C THR A 120 33.51 -30.35 -29.67
N GLY A 121 32.83 -29.38 -30.33
CA GLY A 121 32.11 -29.45 -31.63
C GLY A 121 31.01 -30.51 -31.82
N THR A 122 30.00 -30.39 -32.67
CA THR A 122 29.52 -29.47 -33.71
C THR A 122 28.04 -29.86 -33.93
N ASP A 123 27.08 -28.95 -34.16
CA ASP A 123 26.43 -28.60 -35.44
C ASP A 123 24.99 -28.19 -35.00
N GLY A 124 24.43 -27.02 -35.31
CA GLY A 124 23.97 -26.62 -36.64
C GLY A 124 22.50 -27.02 -36.85
N GLU A 125 21.54 -26.18 -36.42
CA GLU A 125 20.25 -25.98 -37.11
C GLU A 125 19.43 -24.85 -36.45
N GLU A 126 19.26 -23.77 -37.21
CA GLU A 126 18.47 -22.58 -36.93
C GLU A 126 17.06 -22.77 -37.52
N PRO A 127 15.97 -22.61 -36.74
CA PRO A 127 14.64 -22.57 -37.33
C PRO A 127 14.20 -21.13 -37.61
N GLU A 128 14.13 -20.80 -38.90
CA GLU A 128 13.52 -19.61 -39.49
C GLU A 128 12.04 -19.46 -39.07
N PHE A 129 11.64 -18.24 -38.74
CA PHE A 129 10.23 -17.84 -38.62
C PHE A 129 9.80 -17.17 -39.94
N PRO A 130 8.76 -17.67 -40.64
CA PRO A 130 8.23 -17.03 -41.83
C PRO A 130 7.30 -15.83 -41.52
N ASP A 131 7.23 -14.92 -42.49
CA ASP A 131 6.59 -13.58 -42.49
C ASP A 131 5.12 -13.50 -42.03
#